data_AF-A0A367E874-F1
#
_entry.id   AF-A0A367E874-F1
#
_cell.length_a   1.000
_cell.length_b   1.000
_cell.length_c   1.000
_cell.angle_alpha   90.00
_cell.angle_beta   90.00
_cell.angle_gamma   90.00
#
_symmetry.space_group_name_H-M   'P 1'
#
loop_
_entity.id
_entity.type
_entity.pdbx_description
1 polymer ?
#
loop_
_entity_poly.entity_id
_entity_poly.type
_entity_poly.pdbx_seq_one_letter_code
_entity_poly.pdbx_strand_id
1 'polypeptide(L)'
;MANTNVPDAVGRLRAALSHPAAPPLATAAAGLVGACYLWGTDPHEPGGLLPRCPFNWATGLLCPACGGTRMVYDLLHGDLTTALHDNAALLTVGLPVAGYLSARWLWEGLSGRRWAPRMSTRGKVAVLSAAVAWTVTRNLL
;
A
#
# COMPACT_ATOMS: atom_id res chain seq x y z
N MET A 1 -17.83 9.25 43.03
CA MET A 1 -16.90 10.16 42.33
C MET A 1 -16.54 9.57 40.96
N ALA A 2 -17.49 9.53 40.03
CA ALA A 2 -17.27 9.07 38.67
C ALA A 2 -18.13 9.93 37.72
N ASN A 3 -17.60 10.18 36.51
CA ASN A 3 -18.28 10.74 35.32
C ASN A 3 -18.30 12.26 35.10
N THR A 4 -17.11 12.86 34.91
CA THR A 4 -16.95 14.05 34.04
C THR A 4 -16.02 13.84 32.84
N ASN A 5 -15.31 12.70 32.73
CA ASN A 5 -14.20 12.56 31.78
C ASN A 5 -14.53 11.98 30.40
N VAL A 6 -15.72 11.38 30.19
CA VAL A 6 -16.07 10.74 28.91
C VAL A 6 -16.29 11.79 27.80
N PRO A 7 -17.03 12.89 28.02
CA PRO A 7 -17.21 13.93 26.98
C PRO A 7 -15.88 14.55 26.54
N ASP A 8 -14.97 14.79 27.49
CA ASP A 8 -13.66 15.39 27.23
C ASP A 8 -12.72 14.44 26.48
N ALA A 9 -12.75 13.14 26.82
CA ALA A 9 -11.97 12.11 26.12
C ALA A 9 -12.43 11.96 24.66
N VAL A 10 -13.75 11.94 24.41
CA VAL A 10 -14.33 11.87 23.07
C VAL A 10 -14.00 13.13 22.25
N GLY A 11 -14.03 14.31 22.88
CA GLY A 11 -13.63 15.56 22.26
C GLY A 11 -12.15 15.56 21.81
N ARG A 12 -11.24 15.12 22.68
CA ARG A 12 -9.81 14.99 22.36
C ARG A 12 -9.54 13.98 21.23
N LEU A 13 -10.24 12.84 21.24
CA LEU A 13 -10.16 11.84 20.17
C LEU A 13 -10.61 12.42 18.82
N ARG A 14 -11.75 13.12 18.77
CA ARG A 14 -12.22 13.77 17.53
C ARG A 14 -11.27 14.86 17.04
N ALA A 15 -10.69 15.65 17.95
CA ALA A 15 -9.68 16.64 17.60
C ALA A 15 -8.43 15.98 17.00
N ALA A 16 -7.93 14.90 17.61
CA ALA A 16 -6.79 14.15 17.10
C ALA A 16 -7.08 13.50 15.73
N LEU A 17 -8.25 12.88 15.57
CA LEU A 17 -8.67 12.23 14.31
C LEU A 17 -8.94 13.22 13.18
N SER A 18 -9.30 14.47 13.51
CA SER A 18 -9.51 15.52 12.51
C SER A 18 -8.21 16.18 12.05
N HIS A 19 -7.07 15.90 12.71
CA HIS A 19 -5.77 16.45 12.35
C HIS A 19 -5.34 16.02 10.94
N PRO A 20 -4.79 16.93 10.10
CA PRO A 20 -4.37 16.60 8.74
C PRO A 20 -3.32 15.48 8.63
N ALA A 21 -2.55 15.24 9.69
CA ALA A 21 -1.59 14.14 9.77
C ALA A 21 -2.22 12.76 10.08
N ALA A 22 -3.46 12.70 10.57
CA ALA A 22 -4.06 11.44 10.98
C ALA A 22 -4.16 10.42 9.81
N PRO A 23 -4.64 10.81 8.61
CA PRO A 23 -4.68 9.89 7.47
C PRO A 23 -3.31 9.33 7.01
N PRO A 24 -2.25 10.13 6.75
CA PRO A 24 -0.96 9.59 6.34
C PRO A 24 -0.33 8.71 7.42
N LEU A 25 -0.48 9.06 8.70
CA LEU A 25 0.01 8.24 9.81
C LEU A 25 -0.74 6.91 9.90
N ALA A 26 -2.06 6.92 9.74
CA ALA A 26 -2.86 5.70 9.72
C ALA A 26 -2.46 4.79 8.53
N THR A 27 -2.23 5.37 7.35
CA THR A 27 -1.74 4.61 6.18
C THR A 27 -0.36 4.03 6.42
N ALA A 28 0.58 4.80 6.99
CA ALA A 28 1.91 4.32 7.32
C ALA A 28 1.86 3.19 8.36
N ALA A 29 1.06 3.35 9.41
CA ALA A 29 0.85 2.32 10.43
C ALA A 29 0.26 1.03 9.84
N ALA A 30 -0.75 1.15 8.98
CA ALA A 30 -1.32 -0.01 8.27
C ALA A 30 -0.28 -0.70 7.37
N GLY A 31 0.55 0.08 6.67
CA GLY A 31 1.66 -0.45 5.87
C GLY A 31 2.69 -1.20 6.70
N LEU A 32 3.08 -0.67 7.87
CA LEU A 32 3.99 -1.34 8.80
C LEU A 32 3.38 -2.64 9.34
N VAL A 33 2.11 -2.65 9.72
CA VAL A 33 1.41 -3.88 10.15
C VAL A 33 1.42 -4.92 9.03
N GLY A 34 1.13 -4.50 7.80
CA GLY A 34 1.21 -5.37 6.62
C GLY A 34 2.61 -5.93 6.39
N ALA A 35 3.65 -5.10 6.52
CA ALA A 35 5.04 -5.52 6.39
C ALA A 35 5.45 -6.51 7.48
N CYS A 36 5.11 -6.25 8.75
CA CYS A 36 5.36 -7.17 9.86
C CYS A 36 4.65 -8.52 9.66
N TYR A 37 3.43 -8.50 9.11
CA TYR A 37 2.71 -9.72 8.78
C TYR A 37 3.38 -10.50 7.65
N LEU A 38 3.80 -9.83 6.58
CA LEU A 38 4.50 -10.45 5.46
C LEU A 38 5.87 -10.97 5.87
N TRP A 39 6.57 -10.33 6.80
CA TRP A 39 7.85 -10.82 7.32
C TRP A 39 7.77 -12.29 7.79
N GLY A 40 6.65 -12.68 8.42
CA GLY A 40 6.42 -14.05 8.87
C GLY A 40 5.53 -14.91 7.96
N THR A 41 4.99 -14.34 6.87
CA THR A 41 4.01 -15.02 6.01
C THR A 41 4.45 -14.94 4.56
N ASP A 42 5.04 -16.02 4.05
CA ASP A 42 5.50 -16.11 2.67
C ASP A 42 4.33 -16.15 1.67
N PRO A 43 4.18 -15.15 0.78
CA PRO A 43 3.17 -15.13 -0.28
C PRO A 43 3.51 -16.00 -1.51
N HIS A 44 4.70 -16.61 -1.56
CA HIS A 44 5.06 -17.59 -2.58
C HIS A 44 4.39 -18.93 -2.31
N GLU A 45 4.29 -19.31 -1.04
CA GLU A 45 3.76 -20.59 -0.61
C GLU A 45 2.22 -20.55 -0.39
N PRO A 46 1.49 -21.59 -0.84
CA PRO A 46 0.08 -21.74 -0.51
C PRO A 46 -0.10 -22.15 0.97
N GLY A 47 -1.22 -21.77 1.59
CA GLY A 47 -1.62 -22.24 2.92
C GLY A 47 -1.40 -21.26 4.07
N GLY A 48 -0.85 -20.07 3.79
CA GLY A 48 -0.85 -18.95 4.76
C GLY A 48 -2.25 -18.36 4.99
N LEU A 49 -2.35 -17.44 5.96
CA LEU A 49 -3.57 -16.67 6.23
C LEU A 49 -3.91 -15.66 5.10
N LEU A 50 -3.04 -15.52 4.11
CA LEU A 50 -3.29 -14.74 2.90
C LEU A 50 -4.38 -15.43 2.06
N PRO A 51 -5.53 -14.77 1.82
CA PRO A 51 -6.56 -15.37 1.00
C PRO A 51 -6.04 -15.59 -0.42
N ARG A 52 -6.41 -16.72 -1.02
CA ARG A 52 -6.09 -16.99 -2.42
C ARG A 52 -6.71 -15.91 -3.30
N CYS A 53 -5.91 -15.33 -4.19
CA CYS A 53 -6.38 -14.32 -5.13
C CYS A 53 -7.43 -14.89 -6.09
N PRO A 54 -8.65 -14.32 -6.16
CA PRO A 54 -9.69 -14.79 -7.08
C PRO A 54 -9.27 -14.72 -8.56
N PHE A 55 -8.49 -13.70 -8.93
CA PHE A 55 -7.99 -13.55 -10.31
C PHE A 55 -7.02 -14.66 -10.67
N ASN A 56 -6.06 -14.96 -9.79
CA ASN A 56 -5.15 -16.07 -9.99
C ASN A 56 -5.87 -17.41 -9.98
N TRP A 57 -6.86 -17.58 -9.11
CA TRP A 57 -7.69 -18.78 -9.11
C TRP A 57 -8.45 -18.98 -10.43
N ALA A 58 -9.00 -17.91 -11.00
CA ALA A 58 -9.78 -17.97 -12.23
C ALA A 58 -8.94 -18.10 -13.51
N THR A 59 -7.72 -17.53 -13.53
CA THR A 59 -6.92 -17.40 -14.77
C THR A 59 -5.58 -18.11 -14.72
N GLY A 60 -5.10 -18.51 -13.55
CA GLY A 60 -3.72 -18.96 -13.33
C GLY A 60 -2.68 -17.82 -13.31
N LEU A 61 -3.07 -16.59 -13.69
CA LEU A 61 -2.16 -15.46 -13.83
C LEU A 61 -1.99 -14.68 -12.52
N LEU A 62 -0.82 -14.07 -12.31
CA LEU A 62 -0.60 -13.20 -11.16
C LEU A 62 -1.05 -11.77 -11.53
N CYS A 63 -1.98 -11.21 -10.75
CA CYS A 63 -2.41 -9.82 -10.90
C CYS A 63 -1.37 -8.84 -10.30
N PRO A 64 -1.47 -7.52 -10.57
CA PRO A 64 -0.45 -6.57 -10.14
C PRO A 64 -0.42 -6.41 -8.61
N ALA A 65 -1.55 -6.65 -7.93
CA ALA A 65 -1.61 -6.64 -6.47
C ALA A 65 -0.87 -7.83 -5.86
N CYS A 66 -1.10 -9.06 -6.33
CA CYS A 66 -0.41 -10.25 -5.81
C CYS A 66 1.08 -10.23 -6.10
N GLY A 67 1.48 -9.78 -7.30
CA GLY A 67 2.90 -9.55 -7.59
C GLY A 67 3.52 -8.47 -6.71
N GLY A 68 2.75 -7.42 -6.35
CA GLY A 68 3.19 -6.41 -5.40
C GLY A 68 3.40 -6.97 -3.98
N THR A 69 2.54 -7.88 -3.52
CA THR A 69 2.70 -8.53 -2.21
C THR A 69 3.96 -9.39 -2.14
N ARG A 70 4.25 -10.17 -3.19
CA ARG A 70 5.47 -10.98 -3.29
C ARG A 70 6.73 -10.11 -3.39
N MET A 71 6.69 -9.08 -4.23
CA MET A 71 7.76 -8.08 -4.32
C MET A 71 8.07 -7.45 -2.94
N VAL A 72 7.06 -7.09 -2.15
CA VAL A 72 7.28 -6.53 -0.81
C VAL A 72 7.90 -7.56 0.13
N TYR A 73 7.47 -8.82 0.08
CA TYR A 73 8.07 -9.90 0.86
C TYR A 73 9.55 -10.06 0.56
N ASP A 74 9.93 -10.11 -0.72
CA ASP A 74 11.33 -10.26 -1.13
C ASP A 74 12.18 -9.05 -0.73
N LEU A 75 11.65 -7.83 -0.86
CA LEU A 75 12.31 -6.63 -0.38
C LEU A 75 12.57 -6.67 1.13
N LEU A 76 11.61 -7.18 1.91
CA LEU A 76 11.78 -7.33 3.36
C LEU A 76 12.91 -8.31 3.69
N HIS A 77 13.09 -9.36 2.89
CA HIS A 77 14.15 -10.34 3.06
C HIS A 77 15.47 -9.98 2.36
N GLY A 78 15.53 -8.82 1.71
CA GLY A 78 16.73 -8.31 1.04
C GLY A 78 16.98 -8.89 -0.35
N ASP A 79 16.02 -9.62 -0.94
CA ASP A 79 16.13 -10.17 -2.29
C ASP A 79 15.59 -9.19 -3.34
N LEU A 80 16.45 -8.27 -3.76
CA LEU A 80 16.13 -7.30 -4.80
C LEU A 80 15.89 -7.93 -6.17
N THR A 81 16.52 -9.08 -6.45
CA THR A 81 16.43 -9.72 -7.76
C THR A 81 15.07 -10.37 -7.92
N THR A 82 14.65 -11.16 -6.93
CA THR A 82 13.33 -11.80 -6.94
C THR A 82 12.22 -10.75 -6.87
N ALA A 83 12.40 -9.67 -6.08
CA ALA A 83 11.46 -8.54 -6.07
C ALA A 83 11.28 -7.87 -7.45
N LEU A 84 12.36 -7.73 -8.23
CA LEU A 84 12.30 -7.23 -9.61
C LEU A 84 11.51 -8.19 -10.50
N HIS A 85 11.74 -9.50 -10.39
CA HIS A 85 11.00 -10.50 -11.14
C HIS A 85 9.51 -10.49 -10.79
N ASP A 86 9.18 -10.34 -9.51
CA ASP A 86 7.81 -10.30 -9.05
C ASP A 86 7.02 -9.11 -9.58
N ASN A 87 7.64 -7.93 -9.62
CA ASN A 87 6.97 -6.72 -10.10
C ASN A 87 7.92 -5.57 -10.46
N ALA A 88 8.71 -5.70 -11.53
CA ALA A 88 9.65 -4.66 -11.95
C ALA A 88 9.00 -3.28 -12.16
N ALA A 89 7.80 -3.20 -12.77
CA ALA A 89 7.13 -1.92 -12.98
C ALA A 89 6.74 -1.23 -11.67
N LEU A 90 6.22 -1.99 -10.70
CA LEU A 90 5.90 -1.46 -9.39
C LEU A 90 7.17 -1.10 -8.63
N LEU A 91 8.22 -1.92 -8.68
CA LEU A 91 9.47 -1.66 -7.97
C LEU A 91 10.20 -0.42 -8.49
N THR A 92 10.32 -0.28 -9.80
CA THR A 92 11.15 0.76 -10.43
C THR A 92 10.46 2.12 -10.56
N VAL A 93 9.13 2.12 -10.74
CA VAL A 93 8.36 3.36 -10.95
C VAL A 93 7.34 3.56 -9.85
N GLY A 94 6.55 2.53 -9.57
CA GLY A 94 5.43 2.64 -8.63
C GLY A 94 5.86 2.94 -7.20
N LEU A 95 6.89 2.26 -6.70
CA LEU A 95 7.39 2.39 -5.33
C LEU A 95 8.06 3.75 -5.10
N PRO A 96 8.95 4.27 -5.98
CA PRO A 96 9.45 5.64 -5.85
C PRO A 96 8.35 6.70 -5.89
N VAL A 97 7.39 6.59 -6.81
CA VAL A 97 6.26 7.53 -6.91
C VAL A 97 5.39 7.46 -5.66
N ALA A 98 5.01 6.28 -5.20
CA ALA A 98 4.23 6.08 -4.00
C ALA A 98 4.95 6.61 -2.76
N GLY A 99 6.26 6.35 -2.64
CA GLY A 99 7.12 6.86 -1.59
C GLY A 99 7.15 8.38 -1.56
N TYR A 100 7.39 9.03 -2.71
CA TYR A 100 7.38 10.48 -2.82
C TYR A 100 6.02 11.10 -2.43
N LEU A 101 4.92 10.56 -2.98
CA LEU A 101 3.58 11.08 -2.69
C LEU A 101 3.20 10.89 -1.22
N SER A 102 3.57 9.77 -0.62
CA SER A 102 3.30 9.47 0.80
C SER A 102 4.15 10.35 1.72
N ALA A 103 5.43 10.54 1.41
CA ALA A 103 6.32 11.43 2.14
C ALA A 103 5.82 12.88 2.10
N ARG A 104 5.43 13.36 0.91
CA ARG A 104 4.84 14.69 0.76
C ARG A 104 3.53 14.80 1.54
N TRP A 105 2.66 13.79 1.46
CA TRP A 105 1.39 13.79 2.19
C TRP A 105 1.59 13.87 3.69
N LEU A 106 2.52 13.08 4.22
CA LEU A 106 2.88 13.09 5.62
C LEU A 106 3.47 14.45 6.03
N TRP A 107 4.41 14.99 5.24
CA TRP A 107 5.04 16.29 5.51
C TRP A 107 4.01 17.43 5.59
N GLU A 108 3.10 17.49 4.62
CA GLU A 108 2.03 18.49 4.60
C GLU A 108 1.07 18.31 5.78
N GLY A 109 0.70 17.07 6.10
CA GLY A 109 -0.15 16.74 7.24
C GLY A 109 0.46 17.13 8.58
N LEU A 110 1.76 16.87 8.77
CA LEU A 110 2.53 17.28 9.96
C LEU A 110 2.68 18.80 10.04
N SER A 111 2.72 19.48 8.89
CA SER A 111 2.72 20.95 8.81
C SER A 111 1.32 21.57 9.04
N GLY A 112 0.30 20.77 9.39
CA GLY A 112 -1.07 21.23 9.59
C GLY A 112 -1.83 21.55 8.31
N ARG A 113 -1.30 21.20 7.13
CA ARG A 113 -1.93 21.45 5.83
C ARG A 113 -2.61 20.19 5.31
N ARG A 114 -3.76 20.36 4.66
CA ARG A 114 -4.43 19.27 3.95
C ARG A 114 -3.91 19.21 2.52
N TRP A 115 -3.19 18.14 2.21
CA TRP A 115 -2.73 17.86 0.85
C TRP A 115 -3.39 16.60 0.30
N ALA A 116 -3.74 16.64 -0.97
CA ALA A 116 -4.18 15.47 -1.73
C ALA A 116 -3.58 15.54 -3.14
N PRO A 117 -3.02 14.43 -3.67
CA PRO A 117 -2.56 14.39 -5.04
C PRO A 117 -3.77 14.54 -5.97
N ARG A 118 -3.73 15.56 -6.83
CA ARG A 118 -4.74 15.72 -7.89
C ARG A 118 -4.29 14.93 -9.10
N MET A 119 -4.98 13.82 -9.36
CA MET A 119 -4.77 13.04 -10.58
C MET A 119 -5.93 13.27 -11.53
N SER A 120 -5.62 13.70 -12.76
CA SER A 120 -6.62 13.85 -13.81
C SER A 120 -7.22 12.49 -14.17
N THR A 121 -8.42 12.48 -14.77
CA THR A 121 -9.01 11.23 -15.30
C THR A 121 -8.07 10.52 -16.26
N ARG A 122 -7.34 11.28 -17.09
CA ARG A 122 -6.31 10.74 -17.99
C ARG A 122 -5.17 10.08 -17.23
N GLY A 123 -4.70 10.68 -16.13
CA GLY A 123 -3.68 10.08 -15.27
C GLY A 123 -4.15 8.77 -14.64
N LYS A 124 -5.38 8.74 -14.12
CA LYS A 124 -5.98 7.51 -13.57
C LYS A 124 -6.08 6.41 -14.62
N VAL A 125 -6.56 6.74 -15.81
CA VAL A 125 -6.64 5.79 -16.93
C VAL A 125 -5.24 5.31 -17.31
N ALA A 126 -4.25 6.21 -17.44
CA ALA A 126 -2.89 5.83 -17.79
C ALA A 126 -2.27 4.86 -16.76
N VAL A 127 -2.44 5.10 -15.46
CA VAL A 127 -1.94 4.20 -14.40
C VAL A 127 -2.63 2.85 -14.47
N LEU A 128 -3.96 2.82 -14.62
CA LEU A 128 -4.72 1.57 -14.73
C LEU A 128 -4.34 0.78 -16.00
N SER A 129 -4.25 1.46 -17.14
CA SER A 129 -3.81 0.86 -18.40
C SER A 129 -2.38 0.35 -18.31
N ALA A 130 -1.47 1.07 -17.66
CA ALA A 130 -0.10 0.62 -17.44
C ALA A 130 -0.05 -0.63 -16.54
N ALA A 131 -0.85 -0.67 -15.47
CA ALA A 131 -0.94 -1.82 -14.59
C ALA A 131 -1.48 -3.07 -15.32
N VAL A 132 -2.51 -2.89 -16.15
CA VAL A 132 -3.06 -3.96 -16.99
C VAL A 132 -2.04 -4.39 -18.04
N ALA A 133 -1.43 -3.46 -18.76
CA ALA A 133 -0.42 -3.76 -19.78
C ALA A 133 0.75 -4.54 -19.17
N TRP A 134 1.28 -4.09 -18.03
CA TRP A 134 2.32 -4.81 -17.30
C TRP A 134 1.88 -6.22 -16.90
N THR A 135 0.65 -6.38 -16.42
CA THR A 135 0.09 -7.69 -16.08
C THR A 135 0.03 -8.60 -17.30
N VAL A 136 -0.38 -8.09 -18.46
CA VAL A 136 -0.42 -8.88 -19.69
C VAL A 136 1.00 -9.24 -20.13
N THR A 137 1.88 -8.25 -20.25
CA THR A 137 3.27 -8.44 -20.70
C THR A 137 4.00 -9.49 -19.87
N ARG A 138 3.96 -9.38 -18.54
CA ARG A 138 4.73 -10.28 -17.65
C ARG A 138 4.20 -11.71 -17.57
N ASN A 139 2.94 -11.92 -17.94
CA ASN A 139 2.28 -13.24 -17.84
C ASN A 139 2.29 -13.96 -19.20
N LEU A 140 2.52 -13.24 -20.31
CA LEU A 140 2.50 -13.80 -21.68
C LEU A 140 3.88 -13.85 -22.35
N LEU A 141 4.88 -13.13 -21.82
CA LEU A 141 6.27 -13.14 -22.26
C LEU A 141 7.15 -13.72 -21.15
#